data_AF-A0A645H7T7-F1
#
_entry.id   AF-A0A645H7T7-F1
#
_cell.length_a   1.000
_cell.length_b   1.000
_cell.length_c   1.000
_cell.angle_alpha   90.00
_cell.angle_beta   90.00
_cell.angle_gamma   90.00
#
_symmetry.space_group_name_H-M   'P 1'
#
loop_
_entity.id
_entity.type
_entity.pdbx_description
1 polymer ?
#
loop_
_entity_poly.entity_id
_entity_poly.type
_entity_poly.pdbx_seq_one_letter_code
_entity_poly.pdbx_strand_id
1 'polypeptide(L)'
;MFIYLLACLLPLPYAMCAAAIGGAVADIIAGYAVYSVFTFVIKALLCLAFTSATVRILSGRNIIGCLICLIITTGGYFLTDTLLFGTAAALGAVIFNLLQAVVSGVVFVVVAGILDKIGIKKIFML
;
A
#
# COMPACT_ATOMS: atom_id res chain seq x y z
N MET A 1 -2.61 1.12 4.77
CA MET A 1 -1.61 0.95 5.86
C MET A 1 -1.07 -0.48 5.99
N PHE A 2 -1.90 -1.53 6.07
CA PHE A 2 -1.43 -2.90 6.38
C PHE A 2 -0.41 -3.43 5.37
N ILE A 3 -0.60 -3.14 4.08
CA ILE A 3 0.34 -3.50 3.01
C ILE A 3 1.74 -2.90 3.25
N TYR A 4 1.81 -1.66 3.76
CA TYR A 4 3.08 -0.98 4.01
C TYR A 4 3.83 -1.64 5.17
N LEU A 5 3.10 -2.02 6.23
CA LEU A 5 3.67 -2.77 7.35
C LEU A 5 4.19 -4.14 6.90
N LEU A 6 3.39 -4.88 6.12
CA LEU A 6 3.81 -6.19 5.60
C LEU A 6 5.05 -6.07 4.72
N ALA A 7 5.13 -5.04 3.86
CA ALA A 7 6.30 -4.79 3.02
C ALA A 7 7.57 -4.42 3.82
N CYS A 8 7.40 -3.91 5.04
CA CYS A 8 8.52 -3.63 5.95
C CYS A 8 8.90 -4.81 6.86
N LEU A 9 8.05 -5.84 6.97
CA LEU A 9 8.24 -6.97 7.89
C LEU A 9 8.62 -8.27 7.17
N LEU A 10 8.00 -8.56 6.02
CA LEU A 10 8.21 -9.80 5.26
C LEU A 10 9.25 -9.62 4.16
N PRO A 11 9.87 -10.72 3.68
CA PRO A 11 10.62 -10.69 2.43
C PRO A 11 9.72 -10.27 1.28
N LEU A 12 10.27 -9.49 0.35
CA LEU A 12 9.54 -8.83 -0.73
C LEU A 12 8.53 -9.72 -1.49
N PRO A 13 8.86 -10.94 -1.96
CA PRO A 13 7.90 -11.76 -2.72
C PRO A 13 6.68 -12.15 -1.88
N TYR A 14 6.86 -12.47 -0.60
CA TYR A 14 5.76 -12.81 0.29
C TYR A 14 4.88 -11.59 0.60
N ALA A 15 5.49 -10.42 0.82
CA ALA A 15 4.76 -9.18 1.01
C ALA A 15 3.91 -8.83 -0.22
N MET A 16 4.46 -8.97 -1.43
CA MET A 16 3.74 -8.73 -2.68
C MET A 16 2.55 -9.67 -2.84
N CYS A 17 2.74 -10.97 -2.65
CA CYS A 17 1.65 -11.94 -2.77
C CYS A 17 0.54 -11.68 -1.74
N ALA A 18 0.90 -11.44 -0.47
CA ALA A 18 -0.06 -11.14 0.58
C ALA A 18 -0.84 -9.84 0.28
N ALA A 19 -0.15 -8.80 -0.19
CA ALA A 19 -0.76 -7.52 -0.53
C ALA A 19 -1.69 -7.61 -1.76
N ALA A 20 -1.24 -8.28 -2.82
CA ALA A 20 -1.97 -8.42 -4.07
C ALA A 20 -3.24 -9.26 -3.87
N ILE A 21 -3.11 -10.44 -3.25
CA ILE A 21 -4.24 -11.34 -2.99
C ILE A 21 -5.19 -10.70 -1.99
N GLY A 22 -4.67 -10.18 -0.87
CA GLY A 22 -5.50 -9.54 0.15
C GLY A 22 -6.28 -8.34 -0.38
N GLY A 23 -5.64 -7.52 -1.22
CA GLY A 23 -6.29 -6.40 -1.88
C GLY A 23 -7.38 -6.83 -2.86
N ALA A 24 -7.08 -7.78 -3.76
CA ALA A 24 -8.03 -8.25 -4.76
C ALA A 24 -9.25 -8.94 -4.12
N VAL A 25 -9.04 -9.75 -3.08
CA VAL A 25 -10.13 -10.40 -2.34
C VAL A 25 -10.98 -9.37 -1.60
N ALA A 26 -10.37 -8.34 -1.00
CA ALA A 26 -11.12 -7.28 -0.34
C ALA A 26 -12.06 -6.55 -1.30
N ASP A 27 -11.61 -6.26 -2.53
CA ASP A 27 -12.44 -5.63 -3.55
C ASP A 27 -13.61 -6.53 -3.98
N ILE A 28 -13.36 -7.83 -4.14
CA ILE A 28 -14.42 -8.80 -4.49
C ILE A 28 -15.49 -8.85 -3.40
N ILE A 29 -15.08 -8.94 -2.13
CA ILE A 29 -16.00 -8.99 -0.98
C ILE A 29 -16.77 -7.68 -0.84
N ALA A 30 -16.14 -6.54 -1.10
CA ALA A 30 -16.77 -5.23 -1.03
C ALA A 30 -17.72 -4.92 -2.20
N GLY A 31 -17.86 -5.81 -3.18
CA GLY A 31 -18.73 -5.63 -4.35
C GLY A 31 -18.07 -4.88 -5.51
N TYR A 32 -16.78 -4.61 -5.43
CA TYR A 32 -15.98 -3.91 -6.46
C TYR A 32 -15.12 -4.89 -7.27
N ALA A 33 -15.66 -6.06 -7.62
CA ALA A 33 -14.90 -7.14 -8.27
C ALA A 33 -14.18 -6.71 -9.57
N VAL A 34 -14.71 -5.74 -10.31
CA VAL A 34 -14.08 -5.19 -11.53
C VAL A 34 -12.73 -4.52 -11.22
N TYR A 35 -12.58 -3.93 -10.03
CA TYR A 35 -11.33 -3.32 -9.58
C TYR A 35 -10.28 -4.34 -9.16
N SER A 36 -10.67 -5.59 -8.84
CA SER A 36 -9.80 -6.59 -8.22
C SER A 36 -8.52 -6.86 -8.99
N VAL A 37 -8.58 -6.94 -10.32
CA VAL A 37 -7.41 -7.20 -11.19
C VAL A 37 -6.45 -6.01 -11.16
N PHE A 38 -6.97 -4.79 -11.19
CA PHE A 38 -6.16 -3.57 -11.10
C PHE A 38 -5.54 -3.41 -9.72
N THR A 39 -6.34 -3.63 -8.68
CA THR A 39 -5.90 -3.60 -7.28
C THR A 39 -4.83 -4.64 -7.02
N PHE A 40 -4.93 -5.85 -7.59
CA PHE A 40 -3.90 -6.88 -7.49
C PHE A 40 -2.52 -6.33 -7.90
N VAL A 41 -2.45 -5.69 -9.07
CA VAL A 41 -1.21 -5.11 -9.60
C VAL A 41 -0.77 -3.91 -8.78
N ILE A 42 -1.67 -2.97 -8.50
CA ILE A 42 -1.38 -1.76 -7.73
C ILE A 42 -0.81 -2.14 -6.35
N LYS A 43 -1.47 -3.03 -5.61
CA LYS A 43 -1.02 -3.42 -4.26
C LYS A 43 0.34 -4.13 -4.30
N ALA A 44 0.61 -4.96 -5.32
CA ALA A 44 1.92 -5.57 -5.50
C ALA A 44 3.03 -4.52 -5.69
N LEU A 45 2.76 -3.49 -6.51
CA LEU A 45 3.70 -2.39 -6.76
C LEU A 45 4.00 -1.56 -5.50
N LEU A 46 3.01 -1.37 -4.62
CA LEU A 46 3.22 -0.64 -3.36
C LEU A 46 4.31 -1.29 -2.50
N CYS A 47 4.44 -2.62 -2.52
CA CYS A 47 5.46 -3.31 -1.73
C CYS A 47 6.90 -3.00 -2.20
N LEU A 48 7.11 -2.71 -3.49
CA LEU A 48 8.43 -2.38 -4.04
C LEU A 48 9.00 -1.08 -3.45
N ALA A 49 8.14 -0.17 -3.02
CA ALA A 49 8.51 1.09 -2.42
C ALA A 49 9.13 0.94 -1.02
N PHE A 50 8.95 -0.21 -0.37
CA PHE A 50 9.43 -0.47 0.99
C PHE A 50 10.53 -1.54 1.03
N THR A 51 11.15 -1.68 2.20
CA THR A 51 12.11 -2.74 2.47
C THR A 51 12.00 -3.29 3.89
N SER A 52 12.18 -4.60 3.99
CA SER A 52 12.33 -5.33 5.24
C SER A 52 13.78 -5.46 5.72
N ALA A 53 14.78 -5.17 4.87
CA ALA A 53 16.20 -5.39 5.18
C ALA A 53 16.79 -4.46 6.25
N THR A 54 16.07 -3.41 6.66
CA THR A 54 16.52 -2.46 7.68
C THR A 54 16.22 -2.97 9.10
N VAL A 55 16.99 -2.54 10.10
CA VAL A 55 16.73 -2.92 11.52
C VAL A 55 15.42 -2.33 12.05
N ARG A 56 15.02 -1.16 11.54
CA ARG A 56 13.77 -0.45 11.89
C ARG A 56 12.76 -0.48 10.75
N ILE A 57 11.49 -0.34 11.06
CA ILE A 57 10.39 -0.16 10.10
C ILE A 57 10.44 1.26 9.54
N LEU A 58 10.61 2.28 10.39
CA LEU A 58 10.85 3.67 9.98
C LEU A 58 12.31 3.88 9.60
N SER A 59 12.65 3.48 8.38
CA SER A 59 13.90 3.85 7.71
C SER A 59 13.68 5.02 6.75
N GLY A 60 14.73 5.77 6.41
CA GLY A 60 14.64 6.85 5.41
C GLY A 60 14.06 6.36 4.09
N ARG A 61 14.43 5.15 3.64
CA ARG A 61 13.86 4.50 2.45
C ARG A 61 12.35 4.25 2.61
N ASN A 62 11.89 3.73 3.75
CA ASN A 62 10.47 3.43 3.96
C ASN A 62 9.61 4.69 4.11
N ILE A 63 10.17 5.78 4.63
CA ILE A 63 9.49 7.09 4.66
C ILE A 63 9.31 7.63 3.23
N ILE A 64 10.37 7.59 2.41
CA ILE A 64 10.28 7.93 0.98
C ILE A 64 9.29 6.98 0.27
N GLY A 65 9.27 5.71 0.66
CA GLY A 65 8.33 4.71 0.19
C GLY A 65 6.86 5.12 0.38
N CYS A 66 6.53 5.81 1.47
CA CYS A 66 5.18 6.34 1.69
C CYS A 66 4.79 7.37 0.62
N LEU A 67 5.72 8.24 0.22
CA LEU A 67 5.48 9.22 -0.84
C LEU A 67 5.32 8.55 -2.20
N ILE A 68 6.15 7.54 -2.49
CA ILE A 68 6.04 6.74 -3.72
C ILE A 68 4.67 6.03 -3.77
N CYS A 69 4.23 5.46 -2.65
CA CYS A 69 2.93 4.81 -2.56
C CYS A 69 1.76 5.77 -2.74
N LEU A 70 1.90 7.04 -2.36
CA LEU A 70 0.90 8.07 -2.63
C LEU A 70 0.73 8.27 -4.14
N ILE A 71 1.84 8.34 -4.88
CA ILE A 71 1.83 8.48 -6.34
C ILE A 71 1.24 7.23 -7.00
N ILE A 72 1.68 6.03 -6.59
CA ILE A 72 1.20 4.76 -7.16
C ILE A 72 -0.30 4.57 -6.90
N THR A 73 -0.77 4.87 -5.68
CA THR A 73 -2.19 4.71 -5.33
C THR A 73 -3.05 5.70 -6.11
N THR A 74 -2.68 6.98 -6.06
CA THR A 74 -3.46 8.03 -6.73
C THR A 74 -3.44 7.86 -8.25
N GLY A 75 -2.27 7.64 -8.84
CA GLY A 75 -2.11 7.43 -10.28
C GLY A 75 -2.70 6.11 -10.75
N GLY A 76 -2.51 5.02 -10.01
CA GLY A 76 -3.04 3.70 -10.35
C GLY A 76 -4.56 3.66 -10.36
N TYR A 77 -5.21 4.21 -9.32
CA TYR A 77 -6.67 4.28 -9.29
C TYR A 77 -7.22 5.32 -10.26
N PHE A 78 -6.55 6.45 -10.48
CA PHE A 78 -6.94 7.39 -11.53
C PHE A 78 -6.95 6.71 -12.91
N LEU A 79 -5.88 5.99 -13.27
CA LEU A 79 -5.83 5.22 -14.52
C LEU A 79 -6.94 4.16 -14.59
N THR A 80 -7.18 3.44 -13.48
CA THR A 80 -8.24 2.43 -13.39
C THR A 80 -9.62 3.05 -13.61
N ASP A 81 -9.92 4.16 -12.94
CA ASP A 81 -11.18 4.88 -13.08
C ASP A 81 -11.35 5.46 -14.49
N THR A 82 -10.29 6.00 -15.09
CA THR A 82 -10.35 6.50 -16.48
C THR A 82 -10.65 5.40 -17.48
N LEU A 83 -10.12 4.19 -17.26
CA LEU A 83 -10.29 3.05 -18.16
C LEU A 83 -11.68 2.42 -18.02
N LEU A 84 -12.20 2.33 -16.80
CA LEU A 84 -13.47 1.66 -16.51
C LEU A 84 -14.68 2.57 -16.67
N PHE A 85 -14.58 3.83 -16.24
CA PHE A 85 -15.71 4.75 -16.09
C PHE A 85 -15.53 6.09 -16.81
N GLY A 86 -14.37 6.30 -17.44
CA GLY A 86 -14.04 7.53 -18.17
C GLY A 86 -13.44 8.64 -17.30
N THR A 87 -12.96 9.69 -17.96
CA THR A 87 -12.17 10.76 -17.31
C THR A 87 -12.95 11.60 -16.30
N ALA A 88 -14.25 11.80 -16.52
CA ALA A 88 -15.10 12.54 -15.59
C ALA A 88 -15.24 11.83 -14.22
N ALA A 89 -15.41 10.51 -14.23
CA ALA A 89 -15.46 9.70 -13.02
C ALA A 89 -14.12 9.72 -12.28
N ALA A 90 -13.00 9.59 -13.01
CA ALA A 90 -11.67 9.62 -12.44
C ALA A 90 -11.34 10.95 -11.73
N LEU A 91 -11.76 12.08 -12.32
CA LEU A 91 -11.59 13.39 -11.69
C LEU A 91 -12.40 13.53 -10.39
N GLY A 92 -13.60 12.96 -10.34
CA GLY A 92 -14.42 12.93 -9.13
C GLY A 92 -13.81 12.07 -8.00
N ALA A 93 -13.17 10.95 -8.36
CA ALA A 93 -12.58 10.01 -7.42
C ALA A 93 -11.17 10.40 -6.94
N VAL A 94 -10.43 11.23 -7.69
CA VAL A 94 -9.01 11.51 -7.43
C VAL A 94 -8.77 12.10 -6.03
N ILE A 95 -9.67 12.96 -5.55
CA ILE A 95 -9.57 13.59 -4.22
C ILE A 95 -9.72 12.54 -3.12
N PHE A 96 -10.65 11.60 -3.28
CA PHE A 96 -10.85 10.50 -2.34
C PHE A 96 -9.65 9.55 -2.33
N ASN A 97 -9.13 9.19 -3.49
CA ASN A 97 -7.94 8.32 -3.61
C ASN A 97 -6.70 8.98 -2.99
N LEU A 98 -6.52 10.29 -3.19
CA LEU A 98 -5.43 11.05 -2.60
C LEU A 98 -5.57 11.12 -1.06
N LEU A 99 -6.76 11.43 -0.55
CA LEU A 99 -7.04 11.43 0.88
C LEU A 99 -6.78 10.05 1.51
N GLN A 100 -7.25 8.98 0.86
CA GLN A 100 -7.03 7.59 1.31
C GLN A 100 -5.54 7.25 1.40
N ALA A 101 -4.75 7.68 0.42
CA ALA A 101 -3.31 7.45 0.38
C ALA A 101 -2.57 8.21 1.48
N VAL A 102 -2.92 9.50 1.69
CA VAL A 102 -2.35 10.34 2.74
C VAL A 102 -2.66 9.77 4.12
N VAL A 103 -3.93 9.46 4.40
CA VAL A 103 -4.36 8.88 5.68
C VAL A 103 -3.63 7.56 5.93
N SER A 104 -3.54 6.69 4.91
CA SER A 104 -2.80 5.43 5.03
C SER A 104 -1.32 5.64 5.36
N GLY A 105 -0.67 6.65 4.80
CA GLY A 105 0.72 7.00 5.07
C GLY A 105 0.91 7.53 6.49
N VAL A 106 0.06 8.46 6.93
CA VAL A 106 0.11 9.02 8.29
C VAL A 106 -0.07 7.92 9.33
N VAL A 107 -1.11 7.09 9.17
CA VAL A 107 -1.37 5.99 10.11
C VAL A 107 -0.22 4.98 10.10
N PHE A 108 0.36 4.69 8.93
CA PHE A 108 1.55 3.83 8.86
C PHE A 108 2.71 4.42 9.67
N VAL A 109 3.04 5.71 9.54
CA VAL A 109 4.15 6.32 10.28
C VAL A 109 3.95 6.24 11.78
N VAL A 110 2.74 6.53 12.27
CA VAL A 110 2.40 6.44 13.70
C VAL A 110 2.56 5.02 14.21
N VAL A 111 1.94 4.05 13.53
CA VAL A 111 1.98 2.63 13.94
C VAL A 111 3.39 2.06 13.84
N ALA A 112 4.10 2.33 12.74
CA ALA A 112 5.48 1.90 12.55
C ALA A 112 6.40 2.44 13.66
N GLY A 113 6.22 3.69 14.09
CA GLY A 113 6.97 4.27 15.20
C GLY A 113 6.70 3.58 16.55
N ILE A 114 5.47 3.17 16.80
CA ILE A 114 5.11 2.38 18.01
C ILE A 114 5.76 0.99 17.94
N LEU A 115 5.65 0.32 16.79
CA LEU A 115 6.21 -1.02 16.59
C LEU A 115 7.74 -1.05 16.66
N ASP A 116 8.41 0.00 16.18
CA ASP A 116 9.85 0.16 16.31
C ASP A 116 10.30 0.34 17.77
N LYS A 117 9.50 1.02 18.61
CA LYS A 117 9.77 1.13 20.06
C LYS A 117 9.66 -0.22 20.77
N ILE A 118 8.70 -1.06 20.34
CA ILE A 118 8.49 -2.41 20.89
C ILE A 118 9.54 -3.40 20.36
N GLY A 119 10.24 -3.05 19.27
CA GLY A 119 11.29 -3.89 18.70
C GLY A 119 10.76 -5.10 17.93
N ILE A 120 9.57 -5.00 17.33
CA ILE A 120 8.86 -6.14 16.71
C ILE A 120 9.68 -6.83 15.61
N LYS A 121 10.58 -6.09 14.93
CA LYS A 121 11.47 -6.64 13.91
C LYS A 121 12.42 -7.72 14.43
N LYS A 122 12.73 -7.73 15.73
CA LYS A 122 13.55 -8.79 16.36
C LYS A 122 12.89 -10.17 16.30
N ILE A 123 11.57 -10.23 16.19
CA ILE A 123 10.81 -11.49 16.09
C ILE A 123 10.89 -12.06 14.67
N PHE A 124 10.98 -11.20 13.65
CA PHE A 124 11.01 -11.59 12.23
C PHE A 124 12.43 -11.74 11.64
N MET A 125 13.46 -11.31 12.37
CA MET A 125 14.88 -11.46 11.99
C MET A 125 15.58 -12.67 12.67
N LEU A 126 14.79 -13.58 13.25
CA LEU A 126 15.22 -14.84 13.86
C LEU A 126 15.14 -15.96 12.83
#